data_AF-A0A914NZM1-F1
#
_entry.id   AF-A0A914NZM1-F1
#
_cell.length_a   1.000
_cell.length_b   1.000
_cell.length_c   1.000
_cell.angle_alpha   90.00
_cell.angle_beta   90.00
_cell.angle_gamma   90.00
#
_symmetry.space_group_name_H-M   'P 1'
#
loop_
_entity.id
_entity.type
_entity.pdbx_description
1 polymer ?
#
loop_
_entity_poly.entity_id
_entity_poly.type
_entity_poly.pdbx_seq_one_letter_code
_entity_poly.pdbx_strand_id
1 'polypeptide(L)'
;MYFSNGIQIMPDKQSFIVSETLTARIHRHYFSGPKKGLTEIFMDNLPGHPDNVRLSSDKKTIWIAFAVPRIAGKYESFDQMLRYPSIRKFLHNYMPHTFLTWIFQYFNDPKTSKAYGIAVQADLEGNIRRSFHSPKGTVNNLSQMTDDGKYLYFCTYANSFLARIKL
;
A
#
# COMPACT_ATOMS: atom_id res chain seq x y z
N MET A 1 -6.54 -11.28 -7.12
CA MET A 1 -6.08 -10.14 -6.31
C MET A 1 -7.27 -9.58 -5.55
N TYR A 2 -7.09 -9.16 -4.31
CA TYR A 2 -8.12 -8.68 -3.40
C TYR A 2 -7.92 -7.17 -3.17
N PHE A 3 -8.73 -6.36 -3.85
CA PHE A 3 -8.62 -4.89 -3.89
C PHE A 3 -7.25 -4.43 -4.42
N SER A 4 -7.05 -4.58 -5.73
CA SER A 4 -5.87 -4.02 -6.41
C SER A 4 -5.98 -2.48 -6.42
N ASN A 5 -4.91 -1.78 -6.07
CA ASN A 5 -4.94 -0.33 -5.91
C ASN A 5 -3.92 0.39 -6.80
N GLY A 6 -2.68 0.50 -6.35
CA GLY A 6 -1.60 1.13 -7.09
C GLY A 6 -0.94 0.19 -8.10
N ILE A 7 -0.60 0.70 -9.28
CA ILE A 7 0.21 0.02 -10.30
C ILE A 7 1.43 0.87 -10.68
N GLN A 8 2.57 0.23 -10.93
CA GLN A 8 3.81 0.89 -11.36
C GLN A 8 4.64 -0.01 -12.28
N ILE A 9 5.01 0.48 -13.46
CA ILE A 9 5.96 -0.22 -14.35
C ILE A 9 7.35 -0.20 -13.72
N MET A 10 8.02 -1.36 -13.74
CA MET A 10 9.37 -1.53 -13.23
C MET A 10 10.43 -1.05 -14.24
N PRO A 11 11.64 -0.67 -13.80
CA PRO A 11 12.70 -0.18 -14.69
C PRO A 11 13.12 -1.14 -15.80
N ASP A 12 12.88 -2.45 -15.63
CA ASP A 12 13.14 -3.48 -16.64
C ASP A 12 12.29 -3.35 -17.91
N LYS A 13 11.18 -2.58 -17.86
CA LYS A 13 10.18 -2.47 -18.93
C LYS A 13 9.60 -3.82 -19.39
N GLN A 14 9.66 -4.83 -18.54
CA GLN A 14 9.15 -6.18 -18.78
C GLN A 14 8.14 -6.60 -17.73
N SER A 15 8.07 -5.86 -16.62
CA SER A 15 7.14 -6.13 -15.52
C SER A 15 6.54 -4.85 -14.94
N PHE A 16 5.44 -5.02 -14.21
CA PHE A 16 4.88 -4.00 -13.34
C PHE A 16 4.63 -4.61 -11.96
N ILE A 17 4.57 -3.75 -10.95
CA ILE A 17 4.10 -4.11 -9.62
C ILE A 17 2.70 -3.54 -9.38
N VAL A 18 1.90 -4.28 -8.60
CA VAL A 18 0.57 -3.88 -8.15
C VAL A 18 0.45 -4.09 -6.64
N SER A 19 -0.06 -3.08 -5.92
CA SER A 19 -0.42 -3.25 -4.52
C SER A 19 -1.78 -3.92 -4.37
N GLU A 20 -1.86 -4.86 -3.43
CA GLU A 20 -3.07 -5.55 -3.02
C GLU A 20 -3.39 -5.10 -1.58
N THR A 21 -4.32 -4.15 -1.46
CA THR A 21 -4.59 -3.41 -0.22
C THR A 21 -4.94 -4.36 0.93
N LEU A 22 -5.90 -5.27 0.71
CA LEU A 22 -6.47 -6.06 1.81
C LEU A 22 -5.50 -7.10 2.35
N THR A 23 -4.62 -7.65 1.52
CA THR A 23 -3.67 -8.70 1.96
C THR A 23 -2.33 -8.14 2.42
N ALA A 24 -2.14 -6.82 2.37
CA ALA A 24 -0.90 -6.13 2.71
C ALA A 24 0.30 -6.66 1.91
N ARG A 25 0.13 -6.81 0.60
CA ARG A 25 1.13 -7.35 -0.35
C ARG A 25 1.29 -6.46 -1.57
N ILE A 26 2.45 -6.60 -2.22
CA ILE A 26 2.70 -6.11 -3.57
C ILE A 26 3.04 -7.32 -4.43
N HIS A 27 2.39 -7.43 -5.58
CA HIS A 27 2.64 -8.45 -6.60
C HIS A 27 3.48 -7.86 -7.71
N ARG A 28 4.32 -8.68 -8.35
CA ARG A 28 4.98 -8.34 -9.61
C ARG A 28 4.46 -9.25 -10.70
N HIS A 29 4.01 -8.65 -11.80
CA HIS A 29 3.56 -9.38 -12.98
C HIS A 29 4.48 -9.06 -14.16
N TYR A 30 4.93 -10.10 -14.85
CA TYR A 30 5.82 -10.00 -16.00
C TYR A 30 5.01 -10.10 -17.30
N PHE A 31 4.90 -9.00 -18.04
CA PHE A 31 4.18 -8.97 -19.32
C PHE A 31 5.10 -9.27 -20.52
N SER A 32 6.42 -9.26 -20.32
CA SER A 32 7.44 -9.55 -21.33
C SER A 32 8.66 -10.25 -20.72
N GLY A 33 9.63 -10.61 -21.57
CA GLY A 33 10.88 -11.27 -21.18
C GLY A 33 10.72 -12.76 -20.83
N PRO A 34 11.78 -13.39 -20.29
CA PRO A 34 11.81 -14.83 -20.01
C PRO A 34 10.77 -15.30 -18.98
N LYS A 35 10.33 -14.39 -18.10
CA LYS A 35 9.31 -14.65 -17.07
C LYS A 35 7.88 -14.30 -17.51
N LYS A 36 7.64 -13.99 -18.79
CA LYS A 36 6.33 -13.55 -19.29
C LYS A 36 5.18 -14.45 -18.82
N GLY A 37 4.12 -13.84 -18.30
CA GLY A 37 2.93 -14.50 -17.77
C GLY A 37 3.04 -14.86 -16.28
N LEU A 38 4.24 -14.83 -15.69
CA LEU A 38 4.42 -15.09 -14.27
C LEU A 38 3.92 -13.91 -13.43
N THR A 39 3.23 -14.23 -12.34
CA THR A 39 2.95 -13.30 -11.25
C THR A 39 3.55 -13.88 -9.98
N GLU A 40 4.37 -13.10 -9.28
CA GLU A 40 4.99 -13.49 -8.01
C GLU A 40 4.72 -12.43 -6.93
N ILE A 41 4.83 -12.84 -5.66
CA ILE A 41 4.80 -11.92 -4.54
C ILE A 41 6.13 -11.16 -4.56
N PHE A 42 6.05 -9.83 -4.72
CA PHE A 42 7.22 -8.95 -4.71
C PHE A 42 7.55 -8.51 -3.28
N MET A 43 6.53 -8.14 -2.51
CA MET A 43 6.66 -7.82 -1.09
C MET A 43 5.43 -8.36 -0.36
N ASP A 44 5.63 -8.90 0.84
CA ASP A 44 4.57 -9.31 1.72
C ASP A 44 4.74 -8.74 3.13
N ASN A 45 3.78 -9.06 3.99
CA ASN A 45 3.74 -8.67 5.39
C ASN A 45 4.06 -7.17 5.60
N LEU A 46 3.51 -6.33 4.73
CA LEU A 46 3.77 -4.89 4.77
C LEU A 46 3.28 -4.28 6.09
N PRO A 47 3.90 -3.18 6.57
CA PRO A 47 3.56 -2.56 7.85
C PRO A 47 2.23 -1.77 7.82
N GLY A 48 1.49 -1.83 6.71
CA GLY A 48 0.20 -1.18 6.49
C GLY A 48 -0.53 -1.80 5.30
N HIS A 49 -1.77 -1.38 5.08
CA HIS A 49 -2.52 -1.71 3.87
C HIS A 49 -2.08 -0.77 2.74
N PRO A 50 -1.37 -1.27 1.72
CA PRO A 50 -0.74 -0.44 0.71
C PRO A 50 -1.78 0.20 -0.20
N ASP A 51 -1.53 1.44 -0.59
CA ASP A 51 -2.28 2.16 -1.61
C ASP A 51 -1.39 2.32 -2.84
N ASN A 52 -1.09 3.53 -3.32
CA ASN A 52 -0.22 3.67 -4.49
C ASN A 52 1.24 3.31 -4.22
N VAL A 53 1.82 2.65 -5.24
CA VAL A 53 3.26 2.41 -5.38
C VAL A 53 3.79 3.29 -6.51
N ARG A 54 4.91 3.96 -6.29
CA ARG A 54 5.53 4.86 -7.29
C ARG A 54 7.02 4.67 -7.33
N LEU A 55 7.59 4.65 -8.52
CA LEU A 55 9.03 4.63 -8.70
C LEU A 55 9.60 6.00 -8.27
N SER A 56 10.75 6.01 -7.61
CA SER A 56 11.46 7.26 -7.30
C SER A 56 11.92 7.97 -8.57
N SER A 57 12.11 9.29 -8.50
CA SER A 57 12.56 10.09 -9.66
C SER A 57 13.87 9.58 -10.27
N ASP A 58 14.79 9.07 -9.44
CA ASP A 58 16.06 8.47 -9.84
C ASP A 58 15.95 7.01 -10.34
N LYS A 59 14.75 6.42 -10.27
CA LYS A 59 14.41 5.07 -10.71
C LYS A 59 15.09 3.93 -9.94
N LYS A 60 15.66 4.21 -8.77
CA LYS A 60 16.39 3.21 -7.97
C LYS A 60 15.58 2.60 -6.83
N THR A 61 14.47 3.24 -6.45
CA THR A 61 13.65 2.82 -5.31
C THR A 61 12.17 2.98 -5.63
N ILE A 62 11.34 2.47 -4.73
CA ILE A 62 9.89 2.48 -4.83
C ILE A 62 9.35 3.11 -3.55
N TRP A 63 8.51 4.11 -3.71
CA TRP A 63 7.69 4.67 -2.65
C TRP A 63 6.39 3.90 -2.52
N ILE A 64 6.00 3.60 -1.28
CA ILE A 64 4.80 2.85 -0.95
C ILE A 64 4.00 3.65 0.08
N ALA A 65 2.84 4.12 -0.33
CA ALA A 65 1.86 4.77 0.53
C ALA A 65 0.99 3.73 1.24
N PHE A 66 0.53 4.04 2.45
CA PHE A 66 -0.38 3.17 3.20
C PHE A 66 -1.64 3.92 3.61
N ALA A 67 -2.79 3.36 3.21
CA ALA A 67 -4.10 3.87 3.58
C ALA A 67 -4.32 3.77 5.10
N VAL A 68 -3.84 2.69 5.73
CA VAL A 68 -3.82 2.55 7.19
C VAL A 68 -2.62 1.71 7.65
N PRO A 69 -2.09 1.95 8.86
CA PRO A 69 -1.02 1.15 9.44
C PRO A 69 -1.54 -0.20 9.98
N ARG A 70 -0.68 -1.22 9.99
CA ARG A 70 -0.90 -2.50 10.68
C ARG A 70 -0.12 -2.49 12.00
N ILE A 71 -0.83 -2.25 13.11
CA ILE A 71 -0.23 -2.19 14.46
C ILE A 71 -0.55 -3.46 15.24
N ALA A 72 0.51 -4.13 15.73
CA ALA A 72 0.41 -5.35 16.52
C ALA A 72 -0.47 -5.16 17.76
N GLY A 73 -1.29 -6.18 18.09
CA GLY A 73 -2.15 -6.18 19.27
C GLY A 73 -3.40 -5.29 19.20
N LYS A 74 -3.61 -4.50 18.14
CA LYS A 74 -4.83 -3.66 17.99
C LYS A 74 -5.65 -3.90 16.74
N TYR A 75 -5.12 -4.58 15.73
CA TYR A 75 -5.77 -4.68 14.41
C TYR A 75 -5.71 -6.08 13.80
N GLU A 76 -5.54 -7.09 14.66
CA GLU A 76 -5.43 -8.48 14.22
C GLU A 76 -6.74 -9.05 13.71
N SER A 77 -7.92 -8.56 14.14
CA SER A 77 -9.19 -9.18 13.75
C SER A 77 -9.45 -9.13 12.24
N PHE A 78 -9.08 -8.03 11.57
CA PHE A 78 -9.22 -7.92 10.11
C PHE A 78 -8.18 -8.78 9.39
N ASP A 79 -6.91 -8.68 9.79
CA ASP A 79 -5.83 -9.50 9.25
C ASP A 79 -6.09 -11.00 9.45
N GLN A 80 -6.60 -11.41 10.62
CA GLN A 80 -6.95 -12.78 10.99
C GLN A 80 -8.14 -13.27 10.16
N MET A 81 -9.19 -12.45 9.99
CA MET A 81 -10.32 -12.78 9.13
C MET A 81 -9.87 -13.03 7.68
N LEU A 82 -8.97 -12.19 7.18
CA LEU A 82 -8.41 -12.33 5.84
C LEU A 82 -7.44 -13.53 5.71
N ARG A 83 -7.04 -14.22 6.79
CA ARG A 83 -6.26 -15.47 6.65
C ARG A 83 -7.07 -16.58 5.97
N TYR A 84 -8.39 -16.61 6.17
CA TYR A 84 -9.26 -17.66 5.62
C TYR A 84 -9.53 -17.45 4.12
N PRO A 85 -9.08 -18.36 3.24
CA PRO A 85 -9.27 -18.23 1.79
C PRO A 85 -10.74 -18.15 1.37
N SER A 86 -11.62 -18.88 2.07
CA SER A 86 -13.06 -18.89 1.82
C SER A 86 -13.71 -17.54 2.06
N ILE A 87 -13.30 -16.84 3.12
CA ILE A 87 -13.80 -15.48 3.43
C ILE A 87 -13.30 -14.50 2.37
N ARG A 88 -12.01 -14.55 2.03
CA ARG A 88 -11.45 -13.72 0.95
C ARG A 88 -12.20 -13.92 -0.37
N LYS A 89 -12.48 -15.17 -0.75
CA LYS A 89 -13.21 -15.53 -1.97
C LYS A 89 -14.66 -15.02 -1.94
N PHE A 90 -15.33 -15.11 -0.79
CA PHE A 90 -16.67 -14.57 -0.60
C PHE A 90 -16.67 -13.04 -0.74
N LEU A 91 -15.76 -12.35 -0.05
CA LEU A 91 -15.62 -10.89 -0.12
C LEU A 91 -15.32 -10.41 -1.55
N HIS A 92 -14.42 -11.08 -2.26
CA HIS A 92 -14.10 -10.77 -3.65
C HIS A 92 -15.29 -10.96 -4.60
N ASN A 93 -15.97 -12.10 -4.52
CA ASN A 93 -16.99 -12.48 -5.49
C ASN A 93 -18.30 -11.73 -5.29
N TYR A 94 -18.62 -11.39 -4.04
CA TYR A 94 -19.90 -10.77 -3.72
C TYR A 94 -19.81 -9.29 -3.40
N MET A 95 -18.59 -8.75 -3.21
CA MET A 95 -18.22 -7.37 -2.89
C MET A 95 -19.43 -6.43 -2.73
N PRO A 96 -20.26 -6.63 -1.70
CA PRO A 96 -21.48 -5.87 -1.60
C PRO A 96 -21.09 -4.45 -1.23
N HIS A 97 -21.83 -3.44 -1.68
CA HIS A 97 -21.59 -2.04 -1.30
C HIS A 97 -21.40 -1.89 0.23
N THR A 98 -22.09 -2.72 1.01
CA THR A 98 -21.96 -2.84 2.47
C THR A 98 -20.54 -3.19 2.94
N PHE A 99 -19.83 -4.07 2.24
CA PHE A 99 -18.44 -4.43 2.59
C PHE A 99 -17.46 -3.30 2.29
N LEU A 100 -17.63 -2.59 1.15
CA LEU A 100 -16.85 -1.38 0.87
C LEU A 100 -17.07 -0.32 1.93
N THR A 101 -18.34 -0.01 2.25
CA THR A 101 -18.65 0.95 3.31
C THR A 101 -18.09 0.52 4.66
N TRP A 102 -18.08 -0.78 4.95
CA TRP A 102 -17.50 -1.30 6.19
C TRP A 102 -15.96 -1.19 6.20
N ILE A 103 -15.26 -1.47 5.10
CA ILE A 103 -13.80 -1.24 5.00
C ILE A 103 -13.50 0.25 5.16
N PHE A 104 -14.24 1.13 4.49
CA PHE A 104 -14.06 2.56 4.63
C PHE A 104 -14.32 3.02 6.06
N GLN A 105 -15.36 2.51 6.73
CA GLN A 105 -15.59 2.77 8.15
C GLN A 105 -14.43 2.25 9.00
N TYR A 106 -13.94 1.03 8.76
CA TYR A 106 -12.82 0.46 9.49
C TYR A 106 -11.52 1.26 9.33
N PHE A 107 -11.24 1.77 8.13
CA PHE A 107 -10.06 2.60 7.86
C PHE A 107 -10.17 4.03 8.37
N ASN A 108 -11.39 4.56 8.52
CA ASN A 108 -11.65 5.94 8.95
C ASN A 108 -12.12 6.05 10.41
N ASP A 109 -12.49 4.96 11.08
CA ASP A 109 -12.95 5.01 12.47
C ASP A 109 -11.77 5.33 13.39
N PRO A 110 -11.79 6.46 14.13
CA PRO A 110 -10.72 6.86 15.03
C PRO A 110 -10.44 5.84 16.16
N LYS A 111 -11.42 4.98 16.47
CA LYS A 111 -11.27 3.88 17.45
C LYS A 111 -10.49 2.71 16.86
N THR A 112 -10.63 2.45 15.56
CA THR A 112 -9.95 1.36 14.82
C THR A 112 -8.72 1.84 14.04
N SER A 113 -8.51 3.13 13.88
CA SER A 113 -7.34 3.72 13.23
C SER A 113 -6.85 4.86 14.11
N LYS A 114 -5.84 4.59 14.95
CA LYS A 114 -5.13 5.69 15.62
C LYS A 114 -4.58 6.61 14.54
N ALA A 115 -4.64 7.91 14.77
CA ALA A 115 -4.03 8.90 13.90
C ALA A 115 -2.51 8.62 13.79
N TYR A 116 -2.12 7.82 12.80
CA TYR A 116 -0.76 7.37 12.56
C TYR A 116 -0.55 7.23 11.06
N GLY A 117 0.34 8.04 10.51
CA GLY A 117 0.78 7.89 9.13
C GLY A 117 2.01 7.00 9.06
N ILE A 118 2.02 6.08 8.09
CA ILE A 118 3.21 5.33 7.72
C ILE A 118 3.37 5.33 6.21
N ALA A 119 4.61 5.42 5.78
CA ALA A 119 5.04 5.38 4.38
C ALA A 119 6.40 4.70 4.34
N VAL A 120 6.74 3.97 3.28
CA VAL A 120 8.06 3.34 3.17
C VAL A 120 8.69 3.53 1.80
N GLN A 121 10.02 3.46 1.80
CA GLN A 121 10.85 3.33 0.61
C GLN A 121 11.37 1.89 0.56
N ALA A 122 11.24 1.22 -0.57
CA ALA A 122 11.85 -0.06 -0.85
C ALA A 122 12.82 0.03 -2.02
N ASP A 123 13.80 -0.87 -2.09
CA ASP A 123 14.60 -1.06 -3.30
C ASP A 123 13.84 -1.86 -4.37
N LEU A 124 14.48 -2.11 -5.52
CA LEU A 124 13.89 -2.86 -6.64
C LEU A 124 13.84 -4.37 -6.40
N GLU A 125 14.43 -4.84 -5.31
CA GLU A 125 14.42 -6.22 -4.84
C GLU A 125 13.34 -6.46 -3.77
N GLY A 126 12.65 -5.41 -3.32
CA GLY A 126 11.56 -5.49 -2.35
C GLY A 126 12.00 -5.35 -0.89
N ASN A 127 13.24 -4.93 -0.63
CA ASN A 127 13.72 -4.67 0.73
C ASN A 127 13.38 -3.25 1.16
N ILE A 128 12.74 -3.09 2.32
CA ILE A 128 12.47 -1.77 2.91
C ILE A 128 13.80 -1.11 3.31
N ARG A 129 14.06 0.09 2.79
CA ARG A 129 15.28 0.87 3.05
C ARG A 129 15.04 2.04 4.00
N ARG A 130 13.86 2.66 3.96
CA ARG A 130 13.48 3.77 4.85
C ARG A 130 11.99 3.69 5.20
N SER A 131 11.64 4.21 6.36
CA SER A 131 10.25 4.40 6.77
C SER A 131 10.03 5.83 7.25
N PHE A 132 8.84 6.35 6.96
CA PHE A 132 8.38 7.66 7.39
C PHE A 132 7.18 7.45 8.30
N HIS A 133 7.19 8.14 9.42
CA HIS A 133 6.17 7.99 10.45
C HIS A 133 5.63 9.34 10.85
N SER A 134 4.31 9.40 11.03
CA SER A 134 3.59 10.55 11.58
C SER A 134 2.82 10.06 12.81
N PRO A 135 3.47 9.95 13.99
CA PRO A 135 2.90 9.30 15.16
C PRO A 135 1.68 10.01 15.76
N LYS A 136 1.56 11.32 15.51
CA LYS A 136 0.40 12.14 15.90
C LYS A 136 -0.68 12.16 14.82
N GLY A 137 -0.43 11.53 13.67
CA GLY A 137 -1.35 11.45 12.55
C GLY A 137 -1.61 12.78 11.84
N THR A 138 -0.72 13.77 11.99
CA THR A 138 -0.79 15.02 11.22
C THR A 138 -0.85 14.73 9.72
N VAL A 139 -0.04 13.77 9.26
CA VAL A 139 -0.19 13.13 7.95
C VAL A 139 -0.59 11.67 8.19
N ASN A 140 -1.69 11.22 7.62
CA ASN A 140 -2.19 9.84 7.71
C ASN A 140 -2.94 9.50 6.41
N ASN A 141 -3.52 8.29 6.33
CA ASN A 141 -4.40 7.90 5.22
C ASN A 141 -3.78 8.20 3.85
N LEU A 142 -2.53 7.75 3.68
CA LEU A 142 -1.72 8.10 2.53
C LEU A 142 -2.20 7.31 1.32
N SER A 143 -2.65 8.04 0.30
CA SER A 143 -3.00 7.46 -1.00
C SER A 143 -1.78 7.31 -1.90
N GLN A 144 -0.83 8.25 -1.85
CA GLN A 144 0.33 8.24 -2.73
C GLN A 144 1.53 8.93 -2.10
N MET A 145 2.72 8.48 -2.50
CA MET A 145 3.97 9.19 -2.35
C MET A 145 4.59 9.41 -3.72
N THR A 146 5.16 10.59 -3.97
CA THR A 146 5.93 10.86 -5.18
C THR A 146 7.01 11.87 -4.88
N ASP A 147 8.12 11.82 -5.60
CA ASP A 147 9.17 12.82 -5.47
C ASP A 147 9.49 13.49 -6.81
N ASP A 148 10.12 14.67 -6.73
CA ASP A 148 10.62 15.44 -7.87
C ASP A 148 12.17 15.52 -7.89
N GLY A 149 12.84 14.69 -7.09
CA GLY A 149 14.29 14.73 -6.89
C GLY A 149 14.78 15.78 -5.87
N LYS A 150 13.92 16.71 -5.43
CA LYS A 150 14.22 17.71 -4.40
C LYS A 150 13.31 17.59 -3.19
N TYR A 151 12.05 17.26 -3.41
CA TYR A 151 11.03 17.08 -2.39
C TYR A 151 10.32 15.75 -2.58
N LEU A 152 9.98 15.13 -1.45
CA LEU A 152 9.07 14.00 -1.36
C LEU A 152 7.72 14.49 -0.88
N TYR A 153 6.69 14.23 -1.67
CA TYR A 153 5.31 14.63 -1.41
C TYR A 153 4.52 13.45 -0.84
N PHE A 154 3.70 13.75 0.17
CA PHE A 154 2.83 12.81 0.85
C PHE A 154 1.38 13.19 0.56
N CYS A 155 0.74 12.44 -0.33
CA CYS A 155 -0.64 12.65 -0.73
C CYS A 155 -1.57 11.80 0.12
N THR A 156 -2.66 12.41 0.58
CA THR A 156 -3.66 11.81 1.46
C THR A 156 -5.04 12.15 0.95
N TYR A 157 -6.00 11.25 1.18
CA TYR A 157 -7.42 11.51 0.91
C TYR A 157 -8.15 12.10 2.12
N ALA A 158 -7.47 12.25 3.26
CA ALA A 158 -8.07 12.70 4.52
C ALA A 158 -7.76 14.17 4.86
N ASN A 159 -6.59 14.69 4.47
CA ASN A 159 -6.20 16.05 4.82
C ASN A 159 -6.58 17.09 3.76
N SER A 160 -6.83 18.32 4.19
CA SER A 160 -7.05 19.49 3.33
C SER A 160 -5.75 20.18 2.88
N PHE A 161 -4.59 19.54 3.07
CA PHE A 161 -3.28 20.07 2.73
C PHE A 161 -2.37 19.00 2.13
N LEU A 162 -1.38 19.46 1.35
CA LEU A 162 -0.31 18.63 0.82
C LEU A 162 0.93 18.71 1.72
N ALA A 163 1.36 17.59 2.27
CA ALA A 163 2.60 17.51 3.04
C ALA A 163 3.80 17.20 2.12
N ARG A 164 4.96 17.79 2.43
CA ARG A 164 6.22 17.48 1.75
C ARG A 164 7.41 17.60 2.68
N ILE A 165 8.47 16.85 2.38
CA ILE A 165 9.79 16.99 3.02
C ILE A 165 10.86 17.18 1.95
N LYS A 166 12.01 17.74 2.32
CA LYS A 166 13.18 17.83 1.45
C LYS A 166 13.91 16.48 1.43
N LEU A 167 14.33 16.04 0.24
CA LEU A 167 15.12 14.82 0.03
C LEU A 167 16.62 15.06 0.24
#